data_AF-A0A9W6TTR6-F1
#
_entry.id   AF-A0A9W6TTR6-F1
#
_cell.length_a   1.000
_cell.length_b   1.000
_cell.length_c   1.000
_cell.angle_alpha   90.00
_cell.angle_beta   90.00
_cell.angle_gamma   90.00
#
_symmetry.space_group_name_H-M   'P 1'
#
loop_
_entity.id
_entity.type
_entity.pdbx_description
1 polymer ?
#
loop_
_entity_poly.entity_id
_entity_poly.type
_entity_poly.pdbx_seq_one_letter_code
_entity_poly.pdbx_strand_id
1 'polypeptide(L)'
;MFVEAFKHYACLYIKYVQMLARLTACYEHMLHPQKRIDVKQVLEVVAARVVELKNRLVKWNPSNVDVMTAPERSFPWEYVDLDDVLVDLKLPPEMIMVAVPLSLLDDQRDEQLV
;
A
#
# COMPACT_ATOMS: atom_id res chain seq x y z
N MET A 1 16.05 -5.40 16.53
CA MET A 1 15.06 -4.30 16.54
C MET A 1 14.75 -3.74 15.15
N PHE A 2 15.69 -3.13 14.40
CA PHE A 2 15.40 -2.57 13.06
C PHE A 2 14.93 -3.62 12.05
N VAL A 3 15.64 -4.74 11.95
CA VAL A 3 15.30 -5.85 11.03
C VAL A 3 13.94 -6.48 11.37
N GLU A 4 13.62 -6.63 12.65
CA GLU A 4 12.32 -7.19 13.09
C GLU A 4 11.17 -6.23 12.77
N ALA A 5 11.37 -4.92 13.01
CA ALA A 5 10.40 -3.89 12.65
C ALA A 5 10.19 -3.84 11.14
N PHE A 6 11.26 -3.89 10.36
CA PHE A 6 11.21 -3.95 8.90
C PHE A 6 10.40 -5.15 8.43
N LYS A 7 10.75 -6.37 8.87
CA LYS A 7 10.01 -7.60 8.51
C LYS A 7 8.54 -7.52 8.91
N HIS A 8 8.24 -6.97 10.09
CA HIS A 8 6.87 -6.77 10.54
C HIS A 8 6.07 -5.85 9.60
N TYR A 9 6.61 -4.68 9.26
CA TYR A 9 5.95 -3.72 8.37
C TYR A 9 5.90 -4.19 6.92
N ALA A 10 6.91 -4.94 6.45
CA ALA A 10 6.91 -5.56 5.13
C ALA A 10 5.75 -6.56 5.00
N CYS A 11 5.61 -7.47 5.98
CA CYS A 11 4.50 -8.42 6.02
C CYS A 11 3.13 -7.74 6.03
N LEU A 12 2.98 -6.64 6.80
CA LEU A 12 1.75 -5.86 6.81
C LEU A 12 1.51 -5.20 5.45
N TYR A 13 2.51 -4.51 4.91
CA TYR A 13 2.41 -3.80 3.63
C TYR A 13 1.93 -4.75 2.51
N ILE A 14 2.57 -5.91 2.36
CA ILE A 14 2.21 -6.92 1.36
C ILE A 14 0.75 -7.37 1.53
N LYS A 15 0.33 -7.68 2.77
CA LYS A 15 -1.05 -8.09 3.05
C LYS A 15 -2.06 -7.01 2.70
N TYR A 16 -1.77 -5.74 3.01
CA TYR A 16 -2.67 -4.62 2.71
C TYR A 16 -2.72 -4.32 1.20
N VAL A 17 -1.63 -4.48 0.46
CA VAL A 17 -1.64 -4.39 -1.01
C VAL A 17 -2.54 -5.48 -1.62
N GLN A 18 -2.46 -6.72 -1.13
CA GLN A 18 -3.35 -7.80 -1.57
C GLN A 18 -4.81 -7.53 -1.21
N MET A 19 -5.09 -6.96 -0.03
CA MET A 19 -6.44 -6.55 0.36
C MET A 19 -6.97 -5.46 -0.56
N LEU A 20 -6.15 -4.46 -0.88
CA LEU A 20 -6.50 -3.38 -1.80
C LEU A 20 -6.91 -3.95 -3.16
N ALA A 21 -6.08 -4.81 -3.76
CA ALA A 21 -6.39 -5.43 -5.05
C ALA A 21 -7.71 -6.23 -5.04
N ARG A 22 -7.96 -7.00 -3.98
CA ARG A 22 -9.21 -7.76 -3.81
C ARG A 22 -10.43 -6.85 -3.63
N LEU A 23 -10.29 -5.77 -2.88
CA LEU A 23 -11.35 -4.78 -2.68
C LEU A 23 -11.65 -4.02 -3.97
N THR A 24 -10.64 -3.67 -4.76
CA THR A 24 -10.82 -3.07 -6.09
C THR A 24 -11.62 -3.99 -7.00
N ALA A 25 -11.22 -5.25 -7.12
CA ALA A 25 -11.97 -6.23 -7.91
C ALA A 25 -13.40 -6.39 -7.38
N CYS A 26 -13.58 -6.42 -6.06
CA CYS A 26 -14.91 -6.50 -5.44
C CYS A 26 -15.77 -5.28 -5.81
N TYR A 27 -15.22 -4.06 -5.71
CA TYR A 27 -15.91 -2.81 -6.05
C TYR A 27 -16.36 -2.80 -7.52
N GLU A 28 -15.45 -3.15 -8.44
CA GLU A 28 -15.72 -3.15 -9.88
C GLU A 28 -16.86 -4.10 -10.26
N HIS A 29 -16.86 -5.32 -9.69
CA HIS A 29 -17.85 -6.34 -9.96
C HIS A 29 -19.12 -6.24 -9.10
N MET A 30 -19.23 -5.24 -8.20
CA MET A 30 -20.39 -5.08 -7.32
C MET A 30 -21.59 -4.47 -8.06
N LEU A 31 -22.63 -5.27 -8.28
CA LEU A 31 -23.83 -4.79 -9.01
C LEU A 31 -24.77 -3.96 -8.13
N HIS A 32 -24.82 -4.21 -6.82
CA HIS A 32 -25.77 -3.55 -5.92
C HIS A 32 -25.22 -2.18 -5.45
N PRO A 33 -25.87 -1.04 -5.78
CA PRO A 33 -25.33 0.29 -5.49
C PRO A 33 -25.05 0.55 -4.00
N GLN A 34 -25.97 0.14 -3.11
CA GLN A 34 -25.77 0.31 -1.66
C GLN A 34 -24.49 -0.38 -1.16
N LYS A 35 -24.25 -1.63 -1.56
CA LYS A 35 -23.06 -2.39 -1.16
C LYS A 35 -21.79 -1.84 -1.80
N ARG A 36 -21.90 -1.26 -3.00
CA ARG A 36 -20.78 -0.63 -3.70
C ARG A 36 -20.26 0.60 -2.93
N ILE A 37 -21.15 1.38 -2.31
CA ILE A 37 -20.78 2.51 -1.43
C ILE A 37 -20.00 1.99 -0.21
N ASP A 38 -20.50 0.95 0.47
CA ASP A 38 -19.85 0.40 1.65
C ASP A 38 -18.44 -0.15 1.33
N VAL A 39 -18.29 -0.86 0.20
CA VAL A 39 -16.99 -1.37 -0.26
C VAL A 39 -16.03 -0.23 -0.62
N LYS A 40 -16.53 0.87 -1.21
CA LYS A 40 -15.71 2.04 -1.54
C LYS A 40 -15.07 2.65 -0.30
N GLN A 41 -15.84 2.83 0.77
CA GLN A 41 -15.33 3.38 2.03
C GLN A 41 -14.21 2.51 2.62
N VAL A 42 -14.39 1.19 2.60
CA VAL A 42 -13.35 0.26 3.08
C VAL A 42 -12.12 0.30 2.18
N LEU A 43 -12.31 0.40 0.86
CA LEU A 43 -11.23 0.50 -0.12
C LEU A 43 -10.38 1.76 0.10
N GLU A 44 -11.00 2.92 0.36
CA GLU A 44 -10.30 4.18 0.67
C GLU A 44 -9.46 4.06 1.95
N VAL A 45 -10.02 3.49 3.01
CA VAL A 45 -9.30 3.27 4.28
C VAL A 45 -8.10 2.33 4.08
N VAL A 46 -8.28 1.26 3.30
CA VAL A 46 -7.20 0.33 2.97
C VAL A 46 -6.13 1.00 2.10
N ALA A 47 -6.52 1.83 1.13
CA ALA A 47 -5.59 2.58 0.29
C ALA A 47 -4.73 3.55 1.13
N ALA A 48 -5.35 4.32 2.03
CA ALA A 48 -4.62 5.19 2.96
C ALA A 48 -3.64 4.37 3.82
N ARG A 49 -4.08 3.20 4.32
CA ARG A 49 -3.23 2.33 5.12
C ARG A 49 -2.03 1.76 4.36
N VAL A 50 -2.18 1.46 3.06
CA VAL A 50 -1.05 1.03 2.21
C VAL A 50 0.03 2.12 2.14
N VAL A 51 -0.37 3.38 1.96
CA VAL A 51 0.56 4.53 1.90
C VAL A 51 1.27 4.73 3.24
N GLU A 52 0.53 4.70 4.35
CA GLU A 52 1.12 4.78 5.70
C GLU A 52 2.15 3.67 5.94
N LEU A 53 1.82 2.43 5.54
CA LEU A 53 2.71 1.28 5.72
C LEU A 53 3.95 1.40 4.84
N LYS A 54 3.85 1.92 3.61
CA LYS A 54 5.02 2.21 2.77
C LYS A 54 5.95 3.23 3.44
N ASN A 55 5.41 4.29 4.03
CA ASN A 55 6.21 5.28 4.77
C ASN A 55 6.92 4.65 5.97
N ARG A 56 6.22 3.79 6.74
CA ARG A 56 6.86 3.05 7.85
C ARG A 56 7.93 2.09 7.35
N LEU A 57 7.67 1.39 6.25
CA LEU A 57 8.61 0.45 5.64
C LEU A 57 9.91 1.17 5.22
N VAL A 58 9.80 2.33 4.58
CA VAL A 58 10.96 3.18 4.21
C VAL A 58 11.72 3.65 5.45
N LYS A 59 11.02 4.07 6.51
CA LYS A 59 11.63 4.51 7.77
C LYS A 59 12.43 3.40 8.48
N TRP A 60 11.92 2.17 8.44
CA TRP A 60 12.54 1.03 9.13
C TRP A 60 13.47 0.22 8.23
N ASN A 61 13.63 0.59 6.97
CA ASN A 61 14.53 -0.07 6.03
C ASN A 61 15.98 -0.02 6.58
N PRO A 62 16.64 -1.17 6.79
CA PRO A 62 18.00 -1.21 7.34
C PRO A 62 19.02 -0.41 6.52
N SER A 63 18.83 -0.30 5.20
CA SER A 63 19.69 0.51 4.32
C SER A 63 19.50 2.02 4.50
N ASN A 64 18.48 2.46 5.24
CA ASN A 64 18.08 3.86 5.41
C ASN A 64 18.39 4.36 6.84
N VAL A 65 19.57 4.04 7.40
CA VAL A 65 19.96 4.43 8.77
C VAL A 65 19.84 5.94 9.00
N ASP A 66 20.12 6.74 7.96
CA ASP A 66 20.16 8.20 8.01
C ASP A 66 18.77 8.85 8.03
N VAL A 67 17.73 8.16 7.54
CA VAL A 67 16.35 8.66 7.47
C VAL A 67 15.76 8.89 8.86
N MET A 68 16.28 8.21 9.88
CA MET A 68 15.85 8.37 11.26
C MET A 68 16.46 9.60 11.96
N THR A 69 17.61 10.09 11.49
CA THR A 69 18.42 11.12 12.17
C THR A 69 18.38 12.48 11.48
N ALA A 70 18.11 12.55 10.17
CA ALA A 70 17.98 13.81 9.43
C ALA A 70 16.89 13.73 8.35
N PRO A 71 15.70 14.33 8.56
CA PRO A 71 14.56 14.20 7.63
C PRO A 71 14.69 15.02 6.34
N GLU A 72 15.71 15.84 6.16
CA GLU A 72 15.66 17.01 5.25
C GLU A 72 16.50 16.91 3.96
N ARG A 73 17.19 15.80 3.68
CA ARG A 73 17.90 15.64 2.40
C ARG A 73 17.07 14.79 1.44
N SER A 74 16.72 15.42 0.32
CA SER A 74 16.16 14.84 -0.91
C SER A 74 16.37 13.32 -0.98
N PHE A 75 15.28 12.58 -0.78
CA PHE A 75 15.24 11.15 -0.49
C PHE A 75 15.84 10.32 -1.64
N PRO A 76 17.01 9.66 -1.46
CA PRO A 76 17.61 8.89 -2.56
C PRO A 76 17.12 7.44 -2.66
N TRP A 77 16.21 6.95 -1.80
CA TRP A 77 15.88 5.52 -1.76
C TRP A 77 14.37 5.24 -1.63
N GLU A 78 13.66 5.35 -2.75
CA GLU A 78 12.26 4.84 -2.88
C GLU A 78 12.19 3.31 -2.95
N TYR A 79 13.31 2.67 -3.32
CA TYR A 79 13.38 1.23 -3.47
C TYR A 79 13.51 0.54 -2.10
N VAL A 80 12.58 -0.38 -1.85
CA VAL A 80 12.63 -1.29 -0.71
C VAL A 80 12.66 -2.69 -1.28
N ASP A 81 13.70 -3.44 -0.94
CA ASP A 81 13.81 -4.85 -1.28
C ASP A 81 12.85 -5.67 -0.41
N LEU A 82 11.98 -6.45 -1.06
CA LEU A 82 11.00 -7.31 -0.42
C LEU A 82 11.18 -8.78 -0.80
N ASP A 83 12.22 -9.13 -1.56
CA ASP A 83 12.38 -10.46 -2.16
C ASP A 83 12.43 -11.56 -1.10
N ASP A 84 13.24 -11.40 -0.06
CA ASP A 84 13.32 -12.35 1.06
C ASP A 84 11.95 -12.54 1.75
N VAL A 85 11.18 -11.45 1.91
CA VAL A 85 9.87 -11.48 2.56
C VAL A 85 8.85 -12.20 1.65
N LEU A 86 8.93 -12.00 0.34
CA LEU A 86 8.09 -12.70 -0.63
C LEU A 86 8.40 -14.20 -0.67
N VAL A 87 9.68 -14.57 -0.63
CA VAL A 87 10.13 -15.97 -0.54
C VAL A 87 9.60 -16.62 0.73
N ASP A 88 9.75 -15.96 1.89
CA ASP A 88 9.25 -16.45 3.18
C ASP A 88 7.73 -16.65 3.16
N LEU A 89 7.00 -15.72 2.54
CA LEU A 89 5.54 -15.78 2.39
C LEU A 89 5.08 -16.70 1.26
N LYS A 90 6.00 -17.25 0.45
CA LYS A 90 5.72 -18.07 -0.74
C LYS A 90 4.81 -17.35 -1.73
N LEU A 91 5.07 -16.07 -1.94
CA LEU A 91 4.30 -15.21 -2.84
C LEU A 91 5.10 -14.89 -4.09
N PRO A 92 4.46 -14.89 -5.27
CA PRO A 92 5.09 -14.43 -6.49
C PRO A 92 5.09 -12.88 -6.56
N PRO A 93 5.98 -12.26 -7.34
CA PRO A 93 6.18 -10.80 -7.33
C PRO A 93 4.96 -10.01 -7.81
N GLU A 94 4.08 -10.60 -8.62
CA GLU A 94 2.87 -9.94 -9.11
C GLU A 94 1.90 -9.60 -7.96
N MET A 95 2.00 -10.32 -6.84
CA MET A 95 1.13 -10.12 -5.67
C MET A 95 1.40 -8.83 -4.89
N ILE A 96 2.47 -8.10 -5.21
CA ILE A 96 2.77 -6.78 -4.63
C ILE A 96 2.58 -5.63 -5.63
N MET A 97 2.11 -5.92 -6.84
CA MET A 97 1.79 -4.87 -7.80
C MET A 97 0.61 -4.03 -7.29
N VAL A 98 0.87 -2.75 -7.02
CA VAL A 98 -0.17 -1.81 -6.59
C VAL A 98 -0.96 -1.36 -7.81
N ALA A 99 -2.14 -1.94 -8.01
CA ALA A 99 -3.11 -1.40 -8.96
C ALA A 99 -3.85 -0.23 -8.29
N VAL A 100 -3.88 0.93 -8.94
CA VAL A 100 -4.64 2.10 -8.45
C VAL A 100 -6.14 1.84 -8.70
N PRO A 101 -6.99 1.82 -7.65
CA PRO A 101 -8.42 1.64 -7.83
C PRO A 101 -9.06 2.74 -8.68
N LEU A 102 -9.86 2.37 -9.68
CA LEU A 102 -10.57 3.32 -10.54
C LEU A 102 -11.51 4.24 -9.77
N SER A 103 -12.13 3.74 -8.69
CA SER A 103 -13.03 4.53 -7.84
C SER A 103 -12.39 5.80 -7.28
N LEU A 104 -11.08 5.77 -7.03
CA LEU A 104 -10.34 6.95 -6.55
C LEU A 104 -10.10 7.97 -7.66
N LEU A 105 -10.02 7.53 -8.92
CA LEU A 105 -9.84 8.42 -10.07
C LEU A 105 -11.15 9.12 -10.44
N ASP A 106 -12.27 8.44 -10.27
CA ASP A 106 -13.60 9.02 -10.55
C ASP A 106 -13.86 10.21 -9.60
N ASP A 107 -13.52 10.09 -8.32
CA ASP A 107 -13.65 11.20 -7.35
C ASP A 107 -12.78 12.42 -7.73
N GLN A 108 -11.56 12.18 -8.18
CA GLN A 108 -10.65 13.25 -8.62
C GLN A 108 -11.17 13.99 -9.86
N ARG A 109 -11.92 13.31 -10.73
CA ARG A 109 -12.55 13.93 -11.89
C ARG A 109 -13.77 14.75 -11.49
N ASP A 110 -14.59 14.23 -10.59
CA ASP A 110 -15.77 14.93 -10.08
C ASP A 110 -15.38 16.19 -9.29
N GLU A 111 -14.29 16.15 -8.52
CA GLU A 111 -13.74 17.31 -7.80
C GLU A 111 -13.20 18.41 -8.74
N GLN A 112 -12.74 18.07 -9.94
CA GLN A 112 -12.21 19.04 -10.92
C GLN A 112 -13.29 19.74 -11.75
N LEU A 113 -14.54 19.25 -11.71
CA LEU A 113 -15.68 19.79 -12.45
C LEU A 113 -16.54 20.73 -11.60
N VAL A 114 -16.17 20.97 -10.34
CA VAL A 114 -16.82 21.87 -9.37
C VAL A 114 -15.95 23.10 -9.15
#